data_AF-A0A3E1YFZ0-F1
#
_entry.id   AF-A0A3E1YFZ0-F1
#
_cell.length_a   1.000
_cell.length_b   1.000
_cell.length_c   1.000
_cell.angle_alpha   90.00
_cell.angle_beta   90.00
_cell.angle_gamma   90.00
#
_symmetry.space_group_name_H-M   'P 1'
#
loop_
_entity.id
_entity.type
_entity.pdbx_description
1 polymer ?
#
loop_
_entity_poly.entity_id
_entity_poly.type
_entity_poly.pdbx_seq_one_letter_code
_entity_poly.pdbx_strand_id
1 'polypeptide(L)'
;MRFFKIFFATLLALVTFVVLLIIVLSVMVGKALSSEKVVISPNGVLVLETGQAYREQRLVNPLGILMKDEPGEIPGLFQTVRLLENAATDDNIKGIYLKVNGNPNGFASTEELRKALLRFRASGKFVYAYGEVMDQNAYYLATAANKVYLNPKGGIDFNGFSSQLVFIKGTLDKLEIKPEIFYCGKYKSATEPLRETKMTDANRVQTTEFLGELYGNYLLGISKTRNIDTATLHGYANQNLIQDASDALKYKLVDALKYDDEITAELKSKTGTKDGSDLNLVTIGKYNNATVLDNGDATNSIAIIYAQGDIVSGRAPDRNKAIASEDYIKEIRKAREDKNVKAILFRVNSGGGSALASEVIWRELSLAKKAKPVVVSMGDYAASGGYYISCMADSIFAEPNTLTGSIGVFGIMFNMQDFFKNKVGVTFDGVKTAQYADLGSVGRPLTDIEKRFVQNGVDSTYATFKSRVVAGRKLSAEIVDSIAQGRVWSGMEAKRIGLVDRIGGINDALESAAKLAKLTQFGIKEYPEVKESPLTLLVKSLSGEEATERMLKKELGTNYDLYKQIKEVQDIRGEIQARMPFKYNIR
;
A
#
# COMPACT_ATOMS: atom_id res chain seq x y z
N MET A 1 50.57 -35.07 -18.29
CA MET A 1 50.12 -35.53 -16.96
C MET A 1 49.40 -34.47 -16.11
N ARG A 2 49.83 -33.20 -16.05
CA ARG A 2 49.15 -32.16 -15.22
C ARG A 2 47.72 -31.82 -15.66
N PHE A 3 47.43 -31.81 -16.97
CA PHE A 3 46.09 -31.51 -17.51
C PHE A 3 45.01 -32.48 -16.98
N PHE A 4 45.19 -33.79 -17.17
CA PHE A 4 44.22 -34.79 -16.71
C PHE A 4 44.00 -34.76 -15.20
N LYS A 5 45.04 -34.49 -14.41
CA LYS A 5 44.91 -34.35 -12.94
C LYS A 5 44.02 -33.16 -12.55
N ILE A 6 44.19 -32.01 -13.21
CA ILE A 6 43.36 -30.81 -12.96
C ILE A 6 41.94 -31.02 -13.51
N PHE A 7 41.80 -31.61 -14.69
CA PHE A 7 40.51 -31.91 -15.30
C PHE A 7 39.68 -32.87 -14.43
N PHE A 8 40.24 -33.99 -13.97
CA PHE A 8 39.52 -34.92 -13.11
C PHE A 8 39.26 -34.35 -11.70
N ALA A 9 40.15 -33.53 -11.15
CA ALA A 9 39.91 -32.85 -9.88
C ALA A 9 38.78 -31.81 -9.98
N THR A 10 38.73 -31.02 -11.06
CA THR A 10 37.65 -30.05 -11.30
C THR A 10 36.34 -30.72 -11.64
N LEU A 11 36.36 -31.80 -12.43
CA LEU A 11 35.16 -32.61 -12.70
C LEU A 11 34.63 -33.27 -11.42
N LEU A 12 35.50 -33.83 -10.58
CA LEU A 12 35.10 -34.39 -9.29
C LEU A 12 34.52 -33.31 -8.37
N ALA A 13 35.15 -32.13 -8.30
CA ALA A 13 34.63 -30.99 -7.52
C ALA A 13 33.27 -30.50 -8.04
N LEU A 14 33.07 -30.48 -9.36
CA LEU A 14 31.78 -30.10 -9.96
C LEU A 14 30.71 -31.15 -9.65
N VAL A 15 31.02 -32.44 -9.80
CA VAL A 15 30.09 -33.53 -9.51
C VAL A 15 29.74 -33.55 -8.02
N THR A 16 30.71 -33.41 -7.12
CA THR A 16 30.43 -33.32 -5.68
C THR A 16 29.62 -32.09 -5.33
N PHE A 17 29.91 -30.93 -5.94
CA PHE A 17 29.09 -29.73 -5.78
C PHE A 17 27.65 -29.94 -6.25
N VAL A 18 27.43 -30.53 -7.42
CA VAL A 18 26.09 -30.82 -7.96
C VAL A 18 25.35 -31.82 -7.09
N VAL A 19 26.01 -32.88 -6.61
CA VAL A 19 25.39 -33.86 -5.70
C VAL A 19 25.02 -33.21 -4.35
N LEU A 20 25.92 -32.41 -3.77
CA LEU A 20 25.63 -31.65 -2.55
C LEU A 20 24.47 -30.69 -2.77
N LEU A 21 24.44 -29.98 -3.90
CA LEU A 21 23.35 -29.09 -4.27
C LEU A 21 22.03 -29.86 -4.40
N ILE A 22 22.02 -31.03 -5.04
CA ILE A 22 20.81 -31.87 -5.16
C ILE A 22 20.37 -32.38 -3.79
N ILE A 23 21.28 -32.80 -2.91
CA ILE A 23 20.94 -33.25 -1.55
C ILE A 23 20.34 -32.08 -0.76
N VAL A 24 20.98 -30.91 -0.79
CA VAL A 24 20.48 -29.69 -0.13
C VAL A 24 19.10 -29.33 -0.68
N LEU A 25 18.92 -29.28 -2.01
CA LEU A 25 17.64 -29.02 -2.66
C LEU A 25 16.59 -30.09 -2.32
N SER A 26 16.96 -31.36 -2.23
CA SER A 26 16.03 -32.47 -1.90
C SER A 26 15.59 -32.40 -0.44
N VAL A 27 16.49 -32.06 0.48
CA VAL A 27 16.16 -31.80 1.89
C VAL A 27 15.30 -30.55 2.01
N MET A 28 15.59 -29.50 1.24
CA MET A 28 14.78 -28.28 1.18
C MET A 28 13.35 -28.58 0.67
N VAL A 29 13.22 -29.35 -0.42
CA VAL A 29 11.94 -29.77 -1.00
C VAL A 29 11.19 -30.68 -0.04
N GLY A 30 11.85 -31.65 0.59
CA GLY A 30 11.25 -32.53 1.59
C GLY A 30 10.71 -31.77 2.80
N LYS A 31 11.44 -30.77 3.29
CA LYS A 31 10.98 -29.87 4.37
C LYS A 31 9.86 -28.94 3.94
N ALA A 32 9.87 -28.45 2.71
CA ALA A 32 8.80 -27.60 2.17
C ALA A 32 7.50 -28.39 1.93
N LEU A 33 7.59 -29.69 1.63
CA LEU A 33 6.45 -30.59 1.44
C LEU A 33 5.94 -31.21 2.74
N SER A 34 6.75 -31.24 3.81
CA SER A 34 6.31 -31.71 5.12
C SER A 34 5.43 -30.64 5.79
N SER A 35 4.14 -30.59 5.44
CA SER A 35 3.15 -29.79 6.15
C SER A 35 2.71 -30.52 7.42
N GLU A 36 3.47 -30.41 8.50
CA GLU A 36 2.90 -30.73 9.81
C GLU A 36 1.70 -29.81 10.03
N LYS A 37 0.51 -30.38 10.30
CA LYS A 37 -0.67 -29.59 10.62
C LYS A 37 -0.38 -28.79 11.88
N VAL A 38 -0.26 -27.47 11.75
CA VAL A 38 -0.13 -26.58 12.90
C VAL A 38 -1.44 -26.62 13.67
N VAL A 39 -1.41 -27.13 14.90
CA VAL A 39 -2.57 -27.14 15.80
C VAL A 39 -2.38 -26.04 16.83
N ILE A 40 -3.41 -25.21 17.01
CA ILE A 40 -3.43 -24.19 18.07
C ILE A 40 -3.81 -24.88 19.37
N SER A 41 -2.89 -24.90 20.33
CA SER A 41 -3.19 -25.40 21.68
C SER A 41 -4.23 -24.49 22.37
N PRO A 42 -5.05 -25.01 23.29
CA PRO A 42 -5.99 -24.20 24.06
C PRO A 42 -5.30 -23.07 24.83
N ASN A 43 -6.09 -22.07 25.23
CA ASN A 43 -5.64 -20.92 26.03
C ASN A 43 -4.57 -20.05 25.33
N GLY A 44 -4.61 -19.99 24.01
CA GLY A 44 -3.72 -19.18 23.20
C GLY A 44 -4.00 -17.68 23.32
N VAL A 45 -2.95 -16.88 23.24
CA VAL A 45 -2.99 -15.42 23.06
C VAL A 45 -2.47 -15.10 21.68
N LEU A 46 -3.31 -14.51 20.84
CA LEU A 46 -2.95 -14.13 19.49
C LEU A 46 -2.05 -12.90 19.53
N VAL A 47 -0.84 -13.01 18.97
CA VAL A 47 0.12 -11.91 18.88
C VAL A 47 -0.02 -11.22 17.53
N LEU A 48 -0.37 -9.93 17.58
CA LEU A 48 -0.39 -9.05 16.42
C LEU A 48 0.73 -8.01 16.59
N GLU A 49 1.67 -7.99 15.64
CA GLU A 49 2.78 -7.04 15.65
C GLU A 49 2.48 -5.93 14.64
N THR A 50 2.46 -4.68 15.05
CA THR A 50 2.13 -3.57 14.15
C THR A 50 3.34 -3.04 13.40
N GLY A 51 4.56 -3.35 13.87
CA GLY A 51 5.81 -2.92 13.25
C GLY A 51 6.10 -3.53 11.87
N GLN A 52 5.26 -4.47 11.42
CA GLN A 52 5.32 -5.07 10.09
C GLN A 52 4.24 -4.49 9.16
N ALA A 53 4.52 -4.51 7.86
CA ALA A 53 3.59 -4.03 6.84
C ALA A 53 2.66 -5.17 6.36
N TYR A 54 1.36 -4.98 6.52
CA TYR A 54 0.29 -5.81 6.00
C TYR A 54 -0.11 -5.29 4.62
N ARG A 55 0.43 -5.93 3.56
CA ARG A 55 0.10 -5.58 2.17
C ARG A 55 -1.28 -6.08 1.79
N GLU A 56 -1.86 -5.54 0.72
CA GLU A 56 -3.18 -5.98 0.23
C GLU A 56 -3.20 -7.49 -0.06
N GLN A 57 -2.11 -8.00 -0.65
CA GLN A 57 -1.88 -9.42 -0.85
C GLN A 57 -0.70 -9.93 -0.01
N ARG A 58 -0.75 -11.22 0.34
CA ARG A 58 0.35 -11.90 1.05
C ARG A 58 1.65 -11.85 0.26
N LEU A 59 2.77 -11.72 0.98
CA LEU A 59 4.10 -11.98 0.43
C LEU A 59 4.55 -13.36 0.86
N VAL A 60 4.79 -14.23 -0.11
CA VAL A 60 5.44 -15.51 0.16
C VAL A 60 6.92 -15.22 0.38
N ASN A 61 7.46 -15.56 1.57
CA ASN A 61 8.89 -15.47 1.88
C ASN A 61 9.52 -16.86 1.74
N PRO A 62 10.18 -17.19 0.61
CA PRO A 62 10.65 -18.53 0.33
C PRO A 62 11.81 -18.94 1.23
N LEU A 63 12.65 -17.99 1.64
CA LEU A 63 13.76 -18.23 2.56
C LEU A 63 13.24 -18.51 3.98
N GLY A 64 12.19 -17.82 4.42
CA GLY A 64 11.55 -18.08 5.72
C GLY A 64 10.93 -19.49 5.78
N ILE A 65 10.24 -19.90 4.71
CA ILE A 65 9.72 -21.28 4.56
C ILE A 65 10.84 -22.30 4.69
N LEU A 66 12.02 -22.00 4.12
CA LEU A 66 13.17 -22.90 4.13
C LEU A 66 13.85 -23.03 5.49
N MET A 67 14.00 -21.90 6.19
CA MET A 67 14.77 -21.81 7.42
C MET A 67 13.96 -22.20 8.66
N LYS A 68 12.63 -22.35 8.56
CA LYS A 68 11.71 -22.56 9.70
C LYS A 68 11.91 -21.53 10.83
N ASP A 69 12.40 -20.34 10.51
CA ASP A 69 12.47 -19.25 11.47
C ASP A 69 11.04 -18.78 11.75
N GLU A 70 10.61 -18.94 13.02
CA GLU A 70 9.29 -18.58 13.53
C GLU A 70 9.08 -17.06 13.54
N PRO A 71 8.64 -16.49 12.43
CA PRO A 71 7.22 -16.16 12.39
C PRO A 71 6.63 -16.68 11.08
N GLY A 72 5.51 -17.42 11.16
CA GLY A 72 4.78 -17.89 9.98
C GLY A 72 4.49 -16.75 8.98
N GLU A 73 4.18 -17.11 7.73
CA GLU A 73 3.93 -16.14 6.65
C GLU A 73 3.05 -14.98 7.10
N ILE A 74 3.49 -13.73 6.83
CA ILE A 74 2.70 -12.53 7.14
C ILE A 74 1.49 -12.53 6.19
N PRO A 75 0.25 -12.67 6.72
CA PRO A 75 -0.94 -12.67 5.89
C PRO A 75 -1.15 -11.28 5.25
N GLY A 76 -1.87 -11.26 4.12
CA GLY A 76 -2.35 -9.99 3.56
C GLY A 76 -3.29 -9.27 4.53
N LEU A 77 -3.54 -7.99 4.32
CA LEU A 77 -4.38 -7.14 5.17
C LEU A 77 -5.78 -7.72 5.33
N PHE A 78 -6.44 -8.04 4.22
CA PHE A 78 -7.78 -8.62 4.24
C PHE A 78 -7.82 -9.96 4.99
N GLN A 79 -6.84 -10.82 4.73
CA GLN A 79 -6.69 -12.09 5.42
C GLN A 79 -6.49 -11.87 6.93
N THR A 80 -5.68 -10.89 7.32
CA THR A 80 -5.45 -10.51 8.73
C THR A 80 -6.76 -10.07 9.40
N VAL A 81 -7.54 -9.22 8.74
CA VAL A 81 -8.86 -8.78 9.24
C VAL A 81 -9.77 -9.99 9.46
N ARG A 82 -9.87 -10.91 8.50
CA ARG A 82 -10.68 -12.13 8.63
C ARG A 82 -10.18 -13.07 9.73
N LEU A 83 -8.86 -13.18 9.91
CA LEU A 83 -8.27 -13.99 10.99
C LEU A 83 -8.60 -13.40 12.37
N LEU A 84 -8.56 -12.08 12.53
CA LEU A 84 -8.98 -11.42 13.76
C LEU A 84 -10.47 -11.67 14.03
N GLU A 85 -11.32 -11.63 13.00
CA GLU A 85 -12.75 -11.94 13.13
C GLU A 85 -12.98 -13.42 13.50
N ASN A 86 -12.26 -14.35 12.89
CA ASN A 86 -12.33 -15.77 13.24
C ASN A 86 -11.85 -16.04 14.67
N ALA A 87 -10.77 -15.39 15.10
CA ALA A 87 -10.23 -15.51 16.44
C ALA A 87 -11.22 -15.03 17.52
N ALA A 88 -12.14 -14.13 17.18
CA ALA A 88 -13.18 -13.67 18.09
C ALA A 88 -14.11 -14.80 18.54
N THR A 89 -14.35 -15.80 17.68
CA THR A 89 -15.20 -16.97 17.97
C THR A 89 -14.43 -18.27 18.25
N ASP A 90 -13.10 -18.26 18.12
CA ASP A 90 -12.26 -19.46 18.34
C ASP A 90 -12.01 -19.71 19.84
N ASP A 91 -12.53 -20.81 20.39
CA ASP A 91 -12.41 -21.15 21.81
C ASP A 91 -10.96 -21.35 22.30
N ASN A 92 -10.04 -21.66 21.39
CA ASN A 92 -8.62 -21.80 21.72
C ASN A 92 -7.95 -20.46 21.94
N ILE A 93 -8.49 -19.37 21.41
CA ILE A 93 -7.95 -18.02 21.58
C ILE A 93 -8.70 -17.28 22.69
N LYS A 94 -7.97 -16.81 23.72
CA LYS A 94 -8.55 -16.09 24.88
C LYS A 94 -8.45 -14.57 24.76
N GLY A 95 -7.54 -14.08 23.93
CA GLY A 95 -7.35 -12.64 23.72
C GLY A 95 -6.23 -12.34 22.72
N ILE A 96 -5.99 -11.05 22.53
CA ILE A 96 -4.94 -10.51 21.66
C ILE A 96 -3.90 -9.77 22.50
N TYR A 97 -2.64 -10.06 22.23
CA TYR A 97 -1.51 -9.24 22.63
C TYR A 97 -1.01 -8.44 21.42
N LEU A 98 -1.21 -7.12 21.45
CA LEU A 98 -0.86 -6.20 20.39
C LEU A 98 0.48 -5.52 20.70
N LYS A 99 1.53 -5.86 19.95
CA LYS A 99 2.85 -5.22 20.09
C LYS A 99 2.92 -4.00 19.17
N VAL A 100 3.10 -2.81 19.74
CA VAL A 100 2.92 -1.51 19.05
C VAL A 100 4.17 -0.62 18.98
N ASN A 101 5.34 -1.20 18.69
CA ASN A 101 6.63 -0.48 18.59
C ASN A 101 6.82 0.32 17.27
N GLY A 102 5.74 0.73 16.63
CA GLY A 102 5.71 1.38 15.31
C GLY A 102 4.65 0.80 14.38
N ASN A 103 4.24 1.55 13.36
CA ASN A 103 3.22 1.10 12.41
C ASN A 103 3.46 1.66 10.99
N PRO A 104 4.14 0.91 10.10
CA PRO A 104 4.45 1.37 8.74
C PRO A 104 3.26 1.23 7.78
N ASN A 105 2.10 0.76 8.23
CA ASN A 105 0.90 0.62 7.41
C ASN A 105 0.30 2.00 7.13
N GLY A 106 -0.33 2.18 5.97
CA GLY A 106 -1.02 3.44 5.70
C GLY A 106 -2.24 3.65 6.61
N PHE A 107 -2.79 4.85 6.58
CA PHE A 107 -3.87 5.25 7.49
C PHE A 107 -5.15 4.44 7.28
N ALA A 108 -5.55 4.16 6.03
CA ALA A 108 -6.73 3.35 5.74
C ALA A 108 -6.52 1.89 6.15
N SER A 109 -5.35 1.34 5.83
CA SER A 109 -4.97 -0.01 6.27
C SER A 109 -4.99 -0.15 7.79
N THR A 110 -4.50 0.87 8.50
CA THR A 110 -4.55 0.93 9.97
C THR A 110 -5.99 1.03 10.49
N GLU A 111 -6.86 1.77 9.82
CA GLU A 111 -8.28 1.88 10.18
C GLU A 111 -9.00 0.53 10.02
N GLU A 112 -8.70 -0.26 8.98
CA GLU A 112 -9.27 -1.60 8.82
C GLU A 112 -8.85 -2.56 9.95
N LEU A 113 -7.56 -2.57 10.31
CA LEU A 113 -7.05 -3.33 11.46
C LEU A 113 -7.69 -2.85 12.77
N ARG A 114 -7.80 -1.52 12.95
CA ARG A 114 -8.43 -0.92 14.13
C ARG A 114 -9.88 -1.39 14.28
N LYS A 115 -10.66 -1.35 13.21
CA LYS A 115 -12.05 -1.83 13.21
C LYS A 115 -12.15 -3.32 13.51
N ALA A 116 -11.25 -4.14 12.97
CA ALA A 116 -11.19 -5.56 13.27
C ALA A 116 -10.89 -5.83 14.75
N LEU A 117 -9.93 -5.09 15.35
CA LEU A 117 -9.64 -5.17 16.78
C LEU A 117 -10.81 -4.72 17.65
N LEU A 118 -11.51 -3.65 17.27
CA LEU A 118 -12.72 -3.20 17.96
C LEU A 118 -13.85 -4.23 17.90
N ARG A 119 -14.04 -4.91 16.75
CA ARG A 119 -14.99 -6.02 16.62
C ARG A 119 -14.56 -7.22 17.45
N PHE A 120 -13.28 -7.61 17.44
CA PHE A 120 -12.76 -8.67 18.30
C PHE A 120 -13.02 -8.36 19.77
N ARG A 121 -12.75 -7.13 20.21
CA ARG A 121 -13.00 -6.69 21.59
C ARG A 121 -14.47 -6.82 22.00
N ALA A 122 -15.40 -6.61 21.07
CA ALA A 122 -16.83 -6.77 21.32
C ALA A 122 -17.25 -8.23 21.61
N SER A 123 -16.41 -9.23 21.31
CA SER A 123 -16.64 -10.63 21.71
C SER A 123 -16.48 -10.88 23.22
N GLY A 124 -15.92 -9.91 23.95
CA GLY A 124 -15.62 -10.04 25.39
C GLY A 124 -14.23 -10.59 25.69
N LYS A 125 -13.50 -11.09 24.68
CA LYS A 125 -12.09 -11.46 24.80
C LYS A 125 -11.21 -10.21 24.98
N PHE A 126 -10.13 -10.34 25.75
CA PHE A 126 -9.26 -9.20 26.05
C PHE A 126 -8.37 -8.84 24.85
N VAL A 127 -8.04 -7.56 24.71
CA VAL A 127 -7.04 -7.01 23.79
C VAL A 127 -6.13 -6.10 24.61
N TYR A 128 -4.87 -6.46 24.79
CA TYR A 128 -3.88 -5.66 25.50
C TYR A 128 -2.80 -5.20 24.54
N ALA A 129 -2.54 -3.90 24.51
CA ALA A 129 -1.50 -3.29 23.71
C ALA A 129 -0.28 -2.94 24.57
N TYR A 130 0.92 -3.18 24.04
CA TYR A 130 2.18 -2.80 24.67
C TYR A 130 3.17 -2.26 23.64
N GLY A 131 3.87 -1.20 24.02
CA GLY A 131 4.98 -0.66 23.25
C GLY A 131 6.03 -0.03 24.16
N GLU A 132 7.26 -0.02 23.69
CA GLU A 132 8.36 0.73 24.27
C GLU A 132 8.38 2.15 23.69
N VAL A 133 8.30 2.27 22.36
CA VAL A 133 8.17 3.55 21.67
C VAL A 133 7.08 3.41 20.62
N MET A 134 6.04 4.24 20.71
CA MET A 134 4.92 4.21 19.78
C MET A 134 4.95 5.47 18.92
N ASP A 135 5.04 5.32 17.60
CA ASP A 135 4.72 6.42 16.69
C ASP A 135 3.21 6.75 16.76
N GLN A 136 2.80 7.89 16.21
CA GLN A 136 1.39 8.33 16.24
C GLN A 136 0.45 7.26 15.66
N ASN A 137 0.85 6.58 14.59
CA ASN A 137 0.01 5.61 13.88
C ASN A 137 -0.12 4.27 14.65
N ALA A 138 0.93 3.87 15.36
CA ALA A 138 0.95 2.72 16.26
C ALA A 138 0.10 3.01 17.50
N TYR A 139 0.23 4.20 18.09
CA TYR A 139 -0.61 4.63 19.19
C TYR A 139 -2.09 4.68 18.78
N TYR A 140 -2.40 5.20 17.58
CA TYR A 140 -3.76 5.18 17.05
C TYR A 140 -4.35 3.78 17.09
N LEU A 141 -3.65 2.79 16.54
CA LEU A 141 -4.09 1.40 16.53
C LEU A 141 -4.19 0.82 17.95
N ALA A 142 -3.21 1.10 18.81
CA ALA A 142 -3.16 0.67 20.20
C ALA A 142 -4.42 1.06 20.99
N THR A 143 -4.98 2.25 20.73
CA THR A 143 -6.18 2.71 21.44
C THR A 143 -7.45 1.89 21.15
N ALA A 144 -7.42 0.91 20.23
CA ALA A 144 -8.50 -0.06 20.06
C ALA A 144 -8.53 -1.11 21.19
N ALA A 145 -7.41 -1.32 21.87
CA ALA A 145 -7.27 -2.27 22.95
C ALA A 145 -8.14 -1.93 24.18
N ASN A 146 -8.37 -2.91 25.05
CA ASN A 146 -8.93 -2.68 26.38
C ASN A 146 -7.95 -1.94 27.29
N LYS A 147 -6.66 -2.25 27.15
CA LYS A 147 -5.56 -1.66 27.91
C LYS A 147 -4.40 -1.32 26.98
N VAL A 148 -3.85 -0.13 27.15
CA VAL A 148 -2.65 0.35 26.48
C VAL A 148 -1.56 0.53 27.53
N TYR A 149 -0.51 -0.27 27.44
CA TYR A 149 0.65 -0.23 28.31
C TYR A 149 1.85 0.35 27.58
N LEU A 150 2.67 1.11 28.31
CA LEU A 150 3.88 1.72 27.80
C LEU A 150 5.04 1.35 28.71
N ASN A 151 6.23 1.19 28.15
CA ASN A 151 7.42 0.99 28.97
C ASN A 151 7.67 2.22 29.89
N PRO A 152 8.08 2.06 31.16
CA PRO A 152 8.35 3.18 32.07
C PRO A 152 9.43 4.16 31.60
N LYS A 153 10.29 3.76 30.66
CA LYS A 153 11.31 4.59 29.99
C LYS A 153 11.06 4.73 28.49
N GLY A 154 9.84 4.44 28.07
CA GLY A 154 9.36 4.56 26.71
C GLY A 154 8.82 5.94 26.35
N GLY A 155 8.14 6.01 25.20
CA GLY A 155 7.53 7.25 24.71
C GLY A 155 6.40 7.02 23.69
N ILE A 156 5.59 8.06 23.51
CA ILE A 156 4.56 8.14 22.47
C ILE A 156 4.80 9.42 21.70
N ASP A 157 4.94 9.34 20.39
CA ASP A 157 4.88 10.52 19.54
C ASP A 157 3.45 11.05 19.56
N PHE A 158 3.24 12.27 20.09
CA PHE A 158 1.93 12.91 20.16
C PHE A 158 2.05 14.41 19.91
N ASN A 159 2.45 14.77 18.68
CA ASN A 159 2.86 16.12 18.29
C ASN A 159 2.11 16.65 17.05
N GLY A 160 1.09 15.94 16.58
CA GLY A 160 0.26 16.34 15.45
C GLY A 160 0.81 15.87 14.12
N PHE A 161 0.00 15.99 13.06
CA PHE A 161 0.41 15.56 11.72
C PHE A 161 1.15 16.67 10.98
N SER A 162 2.28 16.31 10.37
CA SER A 162 3.03 17.21 9.48
C SER A 162 3.25 16.55 8.12
N SER A 163 3.35 17.35 7.06
CA SER A 163 3.68 16.85 5.73
C SER A 163 4.82 17.66 5.12
N GLN A 164 5.83 16.96 4.60
CA GLN A 164 6.99 17.57 3.95
C GLN A 164 7.18 17.04 2.53
N LEU A 165 7.47 17.94 1.60
CA LEU A 165 7.87 17.63 0.23
C LEU A 165 9.32 18.06 -0.01
N VAL A 166 10.04 17.26 -0.79
CA VAL A 166 11.38 17.60 -1.29
C VAL A 166 11.24 18.38 -2.59
N PHE A 167 12.04 19.43 -2.76
CA PHE A 167 12.11 20.22 -4.00
C PHE A 167 13.54 20.17 -4.54
N ILE A 168 13.71 19.72 -5.79
CA ILE A 168 15.01 19.52 -6.42
C ILE A 168 15.29 20.50 -7.57
N LYS A 169 14.40 21.46 -7.82
CA LYS A 169 14.61 22.51 -8.83
C LYS A 169 15.99 23.16 -8.72
N GLY A 170 16.44 23.52 -7.51
CA GLY A 170 17.75 24.12 -7.31
C GLY A 170 18.93 23.21 -7.70
N THR A 171 18.77 21.89 -7.59
CA THR A 171 19.74 20.91 -8.09
C THR A 171 19.70 20.84 -9.62
N LEU A 172 18.51 20.80 -10.21
CA LEU A 172 18.33 20.79 -11.66
C LEU A 172 18.91 22.05 -12.32
N ASP A 173 18.69 23.23 -11.73
CA ASP A 173 19.25 24.50 -12.18
C ASP A 173 20.80 24.47 -12.15
N LYS A 174 21.40 23.96 -11.06
CA LYS A 174 22.87 23.82 -10.94
C LYS A 174 23.47 22.87 -11.97
N LEU A 175 22.75 21.81 -12.29
CA LEU A 175 23.12 20.85 -13.33
C LEU A 175 22.75 21.34 -14.73
N GLU A 176 22.05 22.46 -14.88
CA GLU A 176 21.56 22.95 -16.18
C GLU A 176 20.67 21.92 -16.90
N ILE A 177 19.88 21.18 -16.11
CA ILE A 177 18.84 20.27 -16.59
C ILE A 177 17.50 21.02 -16.51
N LYS A 178 16.85 21.20 -17.66
CA LYS A 178 15.61 21.98 -17.77
C LYS A 178 14.40 21.05 -17.93
N PRO A 179 13.58 20.83 -16.89
CA PRO A 179 12.32 20.12 -17.06
C PRO A 179 11.32 20.97 -17.87
N GLU A 180 10.75 20.39 -18.92
CA GLU A 180 9.67 20.96 -19.71
C GLU A 180 8.36 20.28 -19.31
N ILE A 181 7.53 21.01 -18.56
CA ILE A 181 6.37 20.47 -17.84
C ILE A 181 5.07 20.94 -18.48
N PHE A 182 4.16 20.00 -18.69
CA PHE A 182 2.82 20.19 -19.25
C PHE A 182 1.82 19.61 -18.27
N TYR A 183 0.77 20.33 -17.88
CA TYR A 183 -0.18 19.81 -16.91
C TYR A 183 -1.55 20.47 -17.01
N CYS A 184 -2.57 19.74 -16.53
CA CYS A 184 -3.94 20.19 -16.39
C CYS A 184 -4.36 20.06 -14.92
N GLY A 185 -4.71 21.20 -14.33
CA GLY A 185 -5.27 21.29 -12.99
C GLY A 185 -4.46 22.16 -12.02
N LYS A 186 -5.13 23.14 -11.41
CA LYS A 186 -4.56 24.06 -10.41
C LYS A 186 -3.87 23.35 -9.24
N TYR A 187 -4.43 22.22 -8.81
CA TYR A 187 -3.99 21.42 -7.66
C TYR A 187 -3.11 20.23 -8.09
N LYS A 188 -2.74 20.13 -9.38
CA LYS A 188 -1.90 19.04 -9.88
C LYS A 188 -0.44 19.30 -9.55
N SER A 189 -0.06 19.01 -8.31
CA SER A 189 1.23 19.39 -7.73
C SER A 189 2.37 18.38 -7.91
N ALA A 190 2.15 17.28 -8.64
CA ALA A 190 3.16 16.22 -8.80
C ALA A 190 4.45 16.70 -9.48
N THR A 191 4.38 17.76 -10.28
CA THR A 191 5.54 18.34 -10.96
C THR A 191 6.20 19.48 -10.19
N GLU A 192 5.61 19.96 -9.09
CA GLU A 192 6.14 21.08 -8.31
C GLU A 192 7.56 20.85 -7.79
N PRO A 193 7.95 19.66 -7.28
CA PRO A 193 9.33 19.39 -6.88
C PRO A 193 10.39 19.66 -7.94
N LEU A 194 10.01 19.64 -9.22
CA LEU A 194 10.91 19.84 -10.35
C LEU A 194 10.94 21.30 -10.84
N ARG A 195 9.89 22.08 -10.62
CA ARG A 195 9.75 23.46 -11.15
C ARG A 195 9.65 24.56 -10.11
N GLU A 196 9.37 24.21 -8.86
CA GLU A 196 9.26 25.13 -7.73
C GLU A 196 10.35 24.84 -6.70
N THR A 197 10.53 25.77 -5.74
CA THR A 197 11.40 25.58 -4.57
C THR A 197 10.62 25.37 -3.28
N LYS A 198 9.28 25.49 -3.34
CA LYS A 198 8.34 25.28 -2.24
C LYS A 198 6.96 24.96 -2.82
N MET A 199 6.03 24.48 -1.98
CA MET A 199 4.65 24.28 -2.38
C MET A 199 4.06 25.58 -2.94
N THR A 200 3.33 25.48 -4.05
CA THR A 200 2.45 26.57 -4.49
C THR A 200 1.33 26.80 -3.47
N ASP A 201 0.66 27.95 -3.52
CA ASP A 201 -0.46 28.24 -2.63
C ASP A 201 -1.60 27.22 -2.78
N ALA A 202 -1.86 26.76 -4.01
CA ALA A 202 -2.87 25.74 -4.28
C ALA A 202 -2.51 24.40 -3.62
N ASN A 203 -1.27 23.95 -3.78
CA ASN A 203 -0.80 22.71 -3.15
C ASN A 203 -0.78 22.83 -1.62
N ARG A 204 -0.41 24.00 -1.09
CA ARG A 204 -0.46 24.23 0.35
C ARG A 204 -1.89 24.11 0.88
N VAL A 205 -2.88 24.70 0.21
CA VAL A 205 -4.30 24.61 0.61
C VAL A 205 -4.78 23.16 0.62
N GLN A 206 -4.62 22.40 -0.48
CA GLN A 206 -5.10 21.01 -0.51
C GLN A 206 -4.42 20.15 0.56
N THR A 207 -3.10 20.35 0.79
CA THR A 207 -2.34 19.57 1.75
C THR A 207 -2.75 19.91 3.17
N THR A 208 -2.93 21.18 3.49
CA THR A 208 -3.47 21.58 4.80
C THR A 208 -4.84 20.97 5.07
N GLU A 209 -5.74 20.98 4.09
CA GLU A 209 -7.09 20.44 4.26
C GLU A 209 -7.10 18.93 4.49
N PHE A 210 -6.53 18.13 3.58
CA PHE A 210 -6.56 16.68 3.77
C PHE A 210 -5.77 16.25 5.01
N LEU A 211 -4.67 16.95 5.34
CA LEU A 211 -3.89 16.65 6.54
C LEU A 211 -4.70 16.94 7.81
N GLY A 212 -5.45 18.05 7.83
CA GLY A 212 -6.36 18.40 8.91
C GLY A 212 -7.49 17.38 9.09
N GLU A 213 -8.05 16.85 8.00
CA GLU A 213 -9.08 15.81 8.06
C GLU A 213 -8.53 14.47 8.57
N LEU A 214 -7.34 14.07 8.11
CA LEU A 214 -6.65 12.87 8.61
C LEU A 214 -6.39 12.98 10.11
N TYR A 215 -5.87 14.13 10.56
CA TYR A 215 -5.60 14.38 11.98
C TYR A 215 -6.89 14.47 12.80
N GLY A 216 -7.95 15.08 12.26
CA GLY A 216 -9.26 15.11 12.89
C GLY A 216 -9.84 13.71 13.12
N ASN A 217 -9.71 12.81 12.13
CA ASN A 217 -10.14 11.41 12.29
C ASN A 217 -9.30 10.67 13.33
N TYR A 218 -7.97 10.90 13.35
CA TYR A 218 -7.06 10.37 14.37
C TYR A 218 -7.50 10.76 15.79
N LEU A 219 -7.71 12.06 16.03
CA LEU A 219 -8.18 12.58 17.32
C LEU A 219 -9.55 12.02 17.70
N LEU A 220 -10.50 11.96 16.77
CA LEU A 220 -11.83 11.42 17.02
C LEU A 220 -11.78 9.93 17.40
N GLY A 221 -10.93 9.15 16.74
CA GLY A 221 -10.76 7.74 17.04
C GLY A 221 -10.19 7.51 18.44
N ILE A 222 -9.20 8.31 18.88
CA ILE A 222 -8.64 8.26 20.24
C ILE A 222 -9.67 8.74 21.27
N SER A 223 -10.37 9.84 20.97
CA SER A 223 -11.37 10.43 21.85
C SER A 223 -12.43 9.41 22.28
N LYS A 224 -12.93 8.62 21.32
CA LYS A 224 -13.95 7.58 21.56
C LYS A 224 -13.49 6.48 22.52
N THR A 225 -12.20 6.17 22.61
CA THR A 225 -11.71 5.05 23.43
C THR A 225 -10.99 5.49 24.69
N ARG A 226 -10.38 6.68 24.71
CA ARG A 226 -9.72 7.25 25.91
C ARG A 226 -10.65 8.16 26.71
N ASN A 227 -11.83 8.52 26.18
CA ASN A 227 -12.79 9.43 26.80
C ASN A 227 -12.17 10.81 27.12
N ILE A 228 -11.42 11.34 26.16
CA ILE A 228 -10.81 12.68 26.19
C ILE A 228 -11.34 13.41 24.96
N ASP A 229 -11.85 14.63 25.09
CA ASP A 229 -12.37 15.36 23.94
C ASP A 229 -11.25 15.75 22.96
N THR A 230 -11.61 15.97 21.70
CA THR A 230 -10.64 16.25 20.63
C THR A 230 -9.91 17.58 20.81
N ALA A 231 -10.51 18.57 21.47
CA ALA A 231 -9.86 19.86 21.71
C ALA A 231 -8.77 19.73 22.77
N THR A 232 -9.03 18.97 23.84
CA THR A 232 -8.03 18.63 24.86
C THR A 232 -6.87 17.84 24.26
N LEU A 233 -7.16 16.78 23.46
CA LEU A 233 -6.12 16.02 22.78
C LEU A 233 -5.28 16.92 21.86
N HIS A 234 -5.91 17.78 21.06
CA HIS A 234 -5.19 18.73 20.21
C HIS A 234 -4.33 19.70 21.06
N GLY A 235 -4.82 20.11 22.23
CA GLY A 235 -4.08 20.91 23.20
C GLY A 235 -2.81 20.22 23.71
N TYR A 236 -2.84 18.90 23.94
CA TYR A 236 -1.66 18.13 24.37
C TYR A 236 -0.53 18.22 23.34
N ALA A 237 -0.86 18.08 22.06
CA ALA A 237 0.10 18.19 20.97
C ALA A 237 0.67 19.62 20.85
N ASN A 238 -0.21 20.63 20.83
CA ASN A 238 0.20 22.03 20.65
C ASN A 238 1.06 22.59 21.78
N GLN A 239 0.90 22.07 23.00
CA GLN A 239 1.68 22.47 24.17
C GLN A 239 2.86 21.52 24.46
N ASN A 240 3.07 20.50 23.63
CA ASN A 240 4.09 19.46 23.82
C ASN A 240 4.05 18.86 25.23
N LEU A 241 2.86 18.46 25.69
CA LEU A 241 2.63 17.98 27.06
C LEU A 241 3.04 16.51 27.26
N ILE A 242 3.25 15.75 26.19
CA ILE A 242 3.61 14.33 26.25
C ILE A 242 5.10 14.22 25.90
N GLN A 243 5.98 14.35 26.90
CA GLN A 243 7.43 14.32 26.66
C GLN A 243 8.05 12.98 27.08
N ASP A 244 7.44 12.31 28.06
CA ASP A 244 7.86 10.97 28.49
C ASP A 244 6.67 10.07 28.84
N ALA A 245 6.99 8.83 29.24
CA ALA A 245 5.99 7.84 29.62
C ALA A 245 5.12 8.29 30.81
N SER A 246 5.68 9.04 31.76
CA SER A 246 4.93 9.53 32.93
C SER A 246 3.87 10.56 32.54
N ASP A 247 4.16 11.40 31.54
CA ASP A 247 3.18 12.31 30.97
C ASP A 247 2.04 11.55 30.27
N ALA A 248 2.38 10.54 29.45
CA ALA A 248 1.38 9.72 28.76
C ALA A 248 0.40 9.08 29.76
N LEU A 249 0.89 8.62 30.92
CA LEU A 249 0.06 8.09 31.99
C LEU A 249 -0.77 9.19 32.68
N LYS A 250 -0.12 10.30 33.05
CA LYS A 250 -0.74 11.46 33.71
C LYS A 250 -1.92 12.02 32.91
N TYR A 251 -1.74 12.16 31.59
CA TYR A 251 -2.75 12.67 30.65
C TYR A 251 -3.69 11.57 30.12
N LYS A 252 -3.63 10.36 30.69
CA LYS A 252 -4.51 9.22 30.41
C LYS A 252 -4.46 8.72 28.95
N LEU A 253 -3.36 8.97 28.26
CA LEU A 253 -3.10 8.38 26.94
C LEU A 253 -2.79 6.89 27.04
N VAL A 254 -2.20 6.44 28.16
CA VAL A 254 -1.97 5.03 28.49
C VAL A 254 -2.62 4.66 29.82
N ASP A 255 -2.79 3.37 30.06
CA ASP A 255 -3.44 2.83 31.26
C ASP A 255 -2.46 2.50 32.40
N ALA A 256 -1.24 2.10 32.05
CA ALA A 256 -0.17 1.84 33.01
C ALA A 256 1.21 1.87 32.33
N LEU A 257 2.23 2.08 33.15
CA LEU A 257 3.62 1.89 32.77
C LEU A 257 4.06 0.51 33.26
N LYS A 258 4.50 -0.35 32.33
CA LYS A 258 4.83 -1.75 32.64
C LYS A 258 6.06 -2.23 31.89
N TYR A 259 6.82 -3.12 32.51
CA TYR A 259 7.83 -3.93 31.85
C TYR A 259 7.20 -5.19 31.22
N ASP A 260 7.96 -5.86 30.35
CA ASP A 260 7.51 -7.05 29.60
C ASP A 260 7.11 -8.22 30.52
N ASP A 261 7.82 -8.40 31.64
CA ASP A 261 7.53 -9.43 32.63
C ASP A 261 6.19 -9.19 33.34
N GLU A 262 5.86 -7.94 33.66
CA GLU A 262 4.59 -7.57 34.30
C GLU A 262 3.39 -7.81 33.38
N ILE A 263 3.56 -7.59 32.08
CA ILE A 263 2.51 -7.85 31.08
C ILE A 263 2.37 -9.34 30.85
N THR A 264 3.50 -10.05 30.74
CA THR A 264 3.51 -11.51 30.63
C THR A 264 2.80 -12.16 31.82
N ALA A 265 3.05 -11.68 33.05
CA ALA A 265 2.35 -12.15 34.24
C ALA A 265 0.82 -11.88 34.18
N GLU A 266 0.41 -10.70 33.72
CA GLU A 266 -1.02 -10.38 33.55
C GLU A 266 -1.68 -11.26 32.49
N LEU A 267 -1.01 -11.50 31.36
CA LEU A 267 -1.51 -12.39 30.30
C LEU A 267 -1.66 -13.82 30.82
N LYS A 268 -0.68 -14.35 31.58
CA LYS A 268 -0.78 -15.67 32.23
C LYS A 268 -1.99 -15.76 33.16
N SER A 269 -2.24 -14.70 33.94
CA SER A 269 -3.44 -14.62 34.79
C SER A 269 -4.73 -14.66 33.98
N LYS A 270 -4.79 -13.93 32.85
CA LYS A 270 -5.98 -13.91 31.97
C LYS A 270 -6.23 -15.23 31.25
N THR A 271 -5.20 -16.01 30.97
CA THR A 271 -5.32 -17.32 30.29
C THR A 271 -5.43 -18.50 31.25
N GLY A 272 -5.27 -18.28 32.56
CA GLY A 272 -5.19 -19.36 33.54
C GLY A 272 -3.94 -20.23 33.37
N THR A 273 -2.86 -19.66 32.81
CA THR A 273 -1.58 -20.36 32.65
C THR A 273 -0.95 -20.58 34.03
N LYS A 274 -0.56 -21.83 34.33
CA LYS A 274 0.04 -22.20 35.61
C LYS A 274 1.40 -21.54 35.81
N ASP A 275 1.75 -21.29 37.07
CA ASP A 275 3.08 -20.81 37.46
C ASP A 275 4.18 -21.75 36.94
N GLY A 276 5.27 -21.17 36.43
CA GLY A 276 6.37 -21.91 35.80
C GLY A 276 6.08 -22.45 34.39
N SER A 277 4.87 -22.33 33.86
CA SER A 277 4.55 -22.67 32.46
C SER A 277 4.68 -21.48 31.53
N ASP A 278 5.04 -21.74 30.28
CA ASP A 278 5.10 -20.72 29.23
C ASP A 278 3.71 -20.31 28.76
N LEU A 279 3.59 -19.03 28.38
CA LEU A 279 2.37 -18.52 27.78
C LEU A 279 2.25 -19.07 26.36
N ASN A 280 1.07 -19.57 25.99
CA ASN A 280 0.80 -20.01 24.64
C ASN A 280 0.60 -18.81 23.71
N LEU A 281 1.70 -18.19 23.29
CA LEU A 281 1.69 -17.11 22.31
C LEU A 281 1.57 -17.68 20.90
N VAL A 282 0.59 -17.18 20.14
CA VAL A 282 0.32 -17.60 18.78
C VAL A 282 0.48 -16.39 17.87
N THR A 283 1.53 -16.35 17.05
CA THR A 283 1.67 -15.26 16.08
C THR A 283 0.57 -15.30 15.03
N ILE A 284 0.21 -14.16 14.44
CA ILE A 284 -0.78 -14.10 13.37
C ILE A 284 -0.45 -15.01 12.19
N GLY A 285 0.84 -15.16 11.84
CA GLY A 285 1.29 -16.07 10.78
C GLY A 285 1.13 -17.55 11.16
N LYS A 286 1.42 -17.91 12.42
CA LYS A 286 1.14 -19.27 12.93
C LYS A 286 -0.35 -19.58 12.93
N TYR A 287 -1.17 -18.61 13.33
CA TYR A 287 -2.63 -18.72 13.28
C TYR A 287 -3.14 -18.87 11.85
N ASN A 288 -2.65 -18.07 10.91
CA ASN A 288 -2.98 -18.19 9.49
C ASN A 288 -2.69 -19.59 8.92
N ASN A 289 -1.58 -20.21 9.32
CA ASN A 289 -1.22 -21.56 8.86
C ASN A 289 -2.05 -22.67 9.51
N ALA A 290 -2.57 -22.44 10.71
CA ALA A 290 -3.39 -23.40 11.46
C ALA A 290 -4.89 -23.30 11.11
N THR A 291 -5.33 -22.14 10.64
CA THR A 291 -6.74 -21.83 10.44
C THR A 291 -7.12 -21.88 8.97
N VAL A 292 -8.05 -22.75 8.64
CA VAL A 292 -8.73 -22.74 7.34
C VAL A 292 -9.91 -21.79 7.45
N LEU A 293 -9.80 -20.60 6.85
CA LEU A 293 -10.94 -19.71 6.72
C LEU A 293 -11.91 -20.29 5.69
N ASP A 294 -13.19 -20.34 6.05
CA ASP A 294 -14.24 -20.73 5.11
C ASP A 294 -14.30 -19.71 3.97
N ASN A 295 -13.93 -20.16 2.78
CA ASN A 295 -13.98 -19.35 1.57
C ASN A 295 -15.30 -19.52 0.82
N GLY A 296 -16.30 -20.19 1.41
CA GLY A 296 -17.68 -20.29 0.93
C GLY A 296 -17.88 -21.11 -0.33
N ASP A 297 -19.05 -20.94 -0.95
CA ASP A 297 -19.47 -21.69 -2.15
C ASP A 297 -18.70 -21.25 -3.41
N ALA A 298 -17.79 -22.11 -3.88
CA ALA A 298 -16.98 -21.87 -5.06
C ALA A 298 -17.79 -21.73 -6.37
N THR A 299 -19.04 -22.19 -6.43
CA THR A 299 -19.92 -22.08 -7.61
C THR A 299 -20.62 -20.71 -7.71
N ASN A 300 -20.74 -19.99 -6.58
CA ASN A 300 -21.28 -18.65 -6.50
C ASN A 300 -20.30 -17.73 -5.79
N SER A 301 -19.27 -17.28 -6.51
CA SER A 301 -18.14 -16.56 -5.94
C SER A 301 -18.12 -15.07 -6.28
N ILE A 302 -17.44 -14.28 -5.43
CA ILE A 302 -17.03 -12.90 -5.71
C ILE A 302 -15.53 -12.91 -6.00
N ALA A 303 -15.15 -12.32 -7.13
CA ALA A 303 -13.75 -12.15 -7.50
C ALA A 303 -13.19 -10.90 -6.83
N ILE A 304 -12.21 -11.05 -5.95
CA ILE A 304 -11.42 -9.94 -5.40
C ILE A 304 -10.18 -9.77 -6.28
N ILE A 305 -10.11 -8.65 -7.00
CA ILE A 305 -8.96 -8.30 -7.83
C ILE A 305 -8.21 -7.19 -7.11
N TYR A 306 -7.01 -7.49 -6.61
CA TYR A 306 -6.16 -6.52 -5.92
C TYR A 306 -5.35 -5.74 -6.95
N ALA A 307 -5.48 -4.42 -6.91
CA ALA A 307 -4.80 -3.44 -7.73
C ALA A 307 -3.89 -2.57 -6.86
N GLN A 308 -2.66 -3.04 -6.63
CA GLN A 308 -1.69 -2.39 -5.75
C GLN A 308 -0.47 -1.87 -6.53
N GLY A 309 -0.06 -0.64 -6.21
CA GLY A 309 1.16 -0.02 -6.74
C GLY A 309 0.92 0.95 -7.89
N ASP A 310 1.98 1.26 -8.62
CA ASP A 310 1.93 2.20 -9.74
C ASP A 310 1.27 1.57 -10.96
N ILE A 311 0.52 2.38 -11.72
CA ILE A 311 -0.10 1.95 -12.96
C ILE A 311 0.89 2.11 -14.12
N VAL A 312 1.19 1.01 -14.81
CA VAL A 312 2.19 0.97 -15.89
C VAL A 312 1.65 0.31 -17.16
N SER A 313 2.18 0.74 -18.29
CA SER A 313 1.86 0.16 -19.61
C SER A 313 2.52 -1.21 -19.79
N GLY A 314 1.88 -2.12 -20.52
CA GLY A 314 2.42 -3.44 -20.82
C GLY A 314 2.31 -4.44 -19.66
N ARG A 315 3.38 -5.21 -19.42
CA ARG A 315 3.46 -6.27 -18.38
C ARG A 315 4.49 -5.92 -17.33
N ALA A 316 4.30 -6.43 -16.10
CA ALA A 316 5.29 -6.34 -15.04
C ALA A 316 5.97 -7.69 -14.81
N PRO A 317 7.30 -7.73 -14.58
CA PRO A 317 8.01 -8.94 -14.14
C PRO A 317 7.48 -9.48 -12.80
N ASP A 318 7.08 -8.58 -11.91
CA ASP A 318 6.42 -8.89 -10.64
C ASP A 318 5.02 -8.26 -10.61
N ARG A 319 4.00 -9.11 -10.74
CA ARG A 319 2.58 -8.71 -10.77
C ARG A 319 2.07 -8.16 -9.45
N ASN A 320 2.78 -8.39 -8.35
CA ASN A 320 2.38 -7.94 -7.01
C ASN A 320 2.91 -6.54 -6.67
N LYS A 321 3.69 -5.91 -7.56
CA LYS A 321 4.32 -4.60 -7.33
C LYS A 321 3.82 -3.47 -8.23
N ALA A 322 3.12 -3.80 -9.32
CA ALA A 322 2.63 -2.81 -10.26
C ALA A 322 1.29 -3.23 -10.87
N ILE A 323 0.48 -2.24 -11.21
CA ILE A 323 -0.78 -2.40 -11.94
C ILE A 323 -0.47 -2.32 -13.43
N ALA A 324 0.04 -3.42 -13.98
CA ALA A 324 0.40 -3.51 -15.39
C ALA A 324 -0.84 -3.77 -16.27
N SER A 325 -1.10 -2.87 -17.23
CA SER A 325 -2.31 -2.91 -18.06
C SER A 325 -2.61 -4.26 -18.71
N GLU A 326 -1.63 -4.92 -19.35
CA GLU A 326 -1.89 -6.20 -20.02
C GLU A 326 -2.24 -7.33 -19.04
N ASP A 327 -1.61 -7.35 -17.86
CA ASP A 327 -1.85 -8.38 -16.85
C ASP A 327 -3.24 -8.17 -16.23
N TYR A 328 -3.58 -6.93 -15.85
CA TYR A 328 -4.87 -6.63 -15.23
C TYR A 328 -6.04 -6.80 -16.20
N ILE A 329 -5.89 -6.45 -17.48
CA ILE A 329 -6.93 -6.72 -18.49
C ILE A 329 -7.22 -8.23 -18.55
N LYS A 330 -6.21 -9.10 -18.47
CA LYS A 330 -6.41 -10.55 -18.48
C LYS A 330 -7.14 -11.04 -17.23
N GLU A 331 -6.74 -10.57 -16.04
CA GLU A 331 -7.39 -10.98 -14.78
C GLU A 331 -8.84 -10.48 -14.70
N ILE A 332 -9.10 -9.22 -15.07
CA ILE A 332 -10.46 -8.66 -15.12
C ILE A 332 -11.30 -9.43 -16.14
N ARG A 333 -10.76 -9.72 -17.33
CA ARG A 333 -11.46 -10.50 -18.36
C ARG A 333 -11.78 -11.90 -17.87
N LYS A 334 -10.83 -12.58 -17.23
CA LYS A 334 -11.03 -13.91 -16.63
C LYS A 334 -12.15 -13.88 -15.59
N ALA A 335 -12.13 -12.92 -14.68
CA ALA A 335 -13.19 -12.75 -13.69
C ALA A 335 -14.54 -12.40 -14.33
N ARG A 336 -14.55 -11.58 -15.40
CA ARG A 336 -15.75 -11.22 -16.16
C ARG A 336 -16.39 -12.43 -16.86
N GLU A 337 -15.58 -13.30 -17.44
CA GLU A 337 -16.02 -14.45 -18.25
C GLU A 337 -16.26 -15.72 -17.43
N ASP A 338 -15.75 -15.82 -16.20
CA ASP A 338 -16.04 -16.92 -15.30
C ASP A 338 -17.52 -16.91 -14.85
N LYS A 339 -18.26 -17.98 -15.20
CA LYS A 339 -19.67 -18.18 -14.86
C LYS A 339 -19.90 -18.39 -13.35
N ASN A 340 -18.89 -18.84 -12.62
CA ASN A 340 -18.94 -19.01 -11.17
C ASN A 340 -18.72 -17.68 -10.43
N VAL A 341 -18.21 -16.65 -11.11
CA VAL A 341 -18.04 -15.32 -10.52
C VAL A 341 -19.31 -14.50 -10.76
N LYS A 342 -19.97 -14.06 -9.69
CA LYS A 342 -21.25 -13.32 -9.75
C LYS A 342 -21.08 -11.81 -9.54
N ALA A 343 -19.99 -11.37 -8.92
CA ALA A 343 -19.59 -9.97 -8.81
C ALA A 343 -18.05 -9.85 -8.76
N ILE A 344 -17.56 -8.65 -9.04
CA ILE A 344 -16.14 -8.29 -8.89
C ILE A 344 -16.02 -7.24 -7.79
N LEU A 345 -15.14 -7.49 -6.84
CA LEU A 345 -14.63 -6.50 -5.90
C LEU A 345 -13.22 -6.07 -6.36
N PHE A 346 -13.09 -4.84 -6.83
CA PHE A 346 -11.83 -4.29 -7.28
C PHE A 346 -11.18 -3.49 -6.13
N ARG A 347 -10.14 -4.07 -5.51
CA ARG A 347 -9.45 -3.49 -4.35
C ARG A 347 -8.28 -2.63 -4.82
N VAL A 348 -8.38 -1.31 -4.72
CA VAL A 348 -7.41 -0.35 -5.28
C VAL A 348 -6.56 0.28 -4.20
N ASN A 349 -5.25 0.13 -4.27
CA ASN A 349 -4.27 0.85 -3.47
C ASN A 349 -3.18 1.43 -4.38
N SER A 350 -3.49 2.57 -5.00
CA SER A 350 -2.66 3.20 -6.04
C SER A 350 -2.74 4.73 -6.04
N GLY A 351 -1.58 5.36 -6.13
CA GLY A 351 -1.45 6.79 -6.43
C GLY A 351 -1.60 7.13 -7.92
N GLY A 352 -1.82 6.14 -8.80
CA GLY A 352 -1.95 6.31 -10.24
C GLY A 352 -0.69 5.93 -11.03
N GLY A 353 -0.49 6.57 -12.18
CA GLY A 353 0.59 6.27 -13.12
C GLY A 353 0.21 6.61 -14.56
N SER A 354 0.53 5.73 -15.50
CA SER A 354 0.21 5.90 -16.93
C SER A 354 -1.28 6.14 -17.17
N ALA A 355 -1.60 7.24 -17.85
CA ALA A 355 -2.99 7.56 -18.22
C ALA A 355 -3.55 6.58 -19.27
N LEU A 356 -2.71 6.14 -20.22
CA LEU A 356 -3.12 5.18 -21.24
C LEU A 356 -3.41 3.81 -20.63
N ALA A 357 -2.52 3.33 -19.76
CA ALA A 357 -2.72 2.10 -19.02
C ALA A 357 -4.01 2.14 -18.18
N SER A 358 -4.30 3.30 -17.56
CA SER A 358 -5.53 3.53 -16.81
C SER A 358 -6.78 3.46 -17.71
N GLU A 359 -6.77 4.08 -18.90
CA GLU A 359 -7.91 4.04 -19.84
C GLU A 359 -8.21 2.62 -20.33
N VAL A 360 -7.19 1.81 -20.64
CA VAL A 360 -7.42 0.45 -21.14
C VAL A 360 -7.91 -0.50 -20.02
N ILE A 361 -7.45 -0.30 -18.78
CA ILE A 361 -7.99 -1.02 -17.60
C ILE A 361 -9.44 -0.57 -17.33
N TRP A 362 -9.70 0.74 -17.31
CA TRP A 362 -11.03 1.31 -17.15
C TRP A 362 -12.00 0.75 -18.20
N ARG A 363 -11.54 0.56 -19.44
CA ARG A 363 -12.34 -0.01 -20.52
C ARG A 363 -12.75 -1.45 -20.23
N GLU A 364 -11.82 -2.33 -19.82
CA GLU A 364 -12.16 -3.73 -19.49
C GLU A 364 -13.06 -3.80 -18.24
N LEU A 365 -12.81 -2.97 -17.23
CA LEU A 365 -13.69 -2.85 -16.05
C LEU A 365 -15.10 -2.39 -16.43
N SER A 366 -15.23 -1.45 -17.36
CA SER A 366 -16.53 -1.01 -17.89
C SER A 366 -17.26 -2.11 -18.66
N LEU A 367 -16.53 -3.00 -19.35
CA LEU A 367 -17.12 -4.21 -19.95
C LEU A 367 -17.55 -5.20 -18.87
N ALA A 368 -16.78 -5.34 -17.79
CA ALA A 368 -17.11 -6.20 -16.66
C ALA A 368 -18.39 -5.76 -15.96
N LYS A 369 -18.53 -4.45 -15.69
CA LYS A 369 -19.74 -3.85 -15.11
C LYS A 369 -21.01 -4.16 -15.91
N LYS A 370 -20.93 -4.18 -17.24
CA LYS A 370 -22.07 -4.55 -18.09
C LYS A 370 -22.49 -6.01 -17.92
N ALA A 371 -21.57 -6.89 -17.51
CA ALA A 371 -21.81 -8.32 -17.36
C ALA A 371 -22.16 -8.72 -15.92
N LYS A 372 -21.58 -8.06 -14.92
CA LYS A 372 -21.74 -8.36 -13.50
C LYS A 372 -21.46 -7.12 -12.63
N PRO A 373 -22.04 -7.02 -11.42
CA PRO A 373 -21.74 -5.93 -10.51
C PRO A 373 -20.24 -5.78 -10.26
N VAL A 374 -19.74 -4.55 -10.32
CA VAL A 374 -18.37 -4.20 -9.96
C VAL A 374 -18.39 -3.18 -8.83
N VAL A 375 -17.87 -3.57 -7.67
CA VAL A 375 -17.69 -2.70 -6.51
C VAL A 375 -16.21 -2.39 -6.35
N VAL A 376 -15.89 -1.15 -6.00
CA VAL A 376 -14.52 -0.74 -5.67
C VAL A 376 -14.37 -0.58 -4.17
N SER A 377 -13.28 -1.10 -3.62
CA SER A 377 -12.79 -0.78 -2.28
C SER A 377 -11.44 -0.08 -2.41
N MET A 378 -11.35 1.14 -1.88
CA MET A 378 -10.12 1.92 -1.88
C MET A 378 -9.34 1.66 -0.59
N GLY A 379 -8.06 1.31 -0.71
CA GLY A 379 -7.11 1.24 0.40
C GLY A 379 -6.57 2.63 0.77
N ASP A 380 -5.29 2.71 1.10
CA ASP A 380 -4.65 3.97 1.50
C ASP A 380 -4.73 5.04 0.40
N TYR A 381 -4.60 4.60 -0.86
CA TYR A 381 -4.65 5.48 -2.03
C TYR A 381 -5.57 4.92 -3.10
N ALA A 382 -6.37 5.78 -3.72
CA ALA A 382 -7.02 5.47 -4.99
C ALA A 382 -7.21 6.76 -5.76
N ALA A 383 -6.08 7.38 -6.12
CA ALA A 383 -6.03 8.73 -6.64
C ALA A 383 -5.44 8.77 -8.05
N SER A 384 -5.84 9.78 -8.80
CA SER A 384 -5.47 9.99 -10.20
C SER A 384 -5.79 8.77 -11.06
N GLY A 385 -4.82 8.08 -11.66
CA GLY A 385 -5.06 6.83 -12.41
C GLY A 385 -5.76 5.77 -11.56
N GLY A 386 -5.50 5.72 -10.24
CA GLY A 386 -6.23 4.86 -9.30
C GLY A 386 -7.72 5.22 -9.20
N TYR A 387 -8.05 6.51 -9.24
CA TYR A 387 -9.45 6.96 -9.33
C TYR A 387 -10.05 6.74 -10.72
N TYR A 388 -9.24 6.88 -11.77
CA TYR A 388 -9.62 6.63 -13.16
C TYR A 388 -10.17 5.21 -13.31
N ILE A 389 -9.42 4.20 -12.87
CA ILE A 389 -9.84 2.80 -12.91
C ILE A 389 -10.98 2.47 -11.91
N SER A 390 -11.31 3.39 -11.01
CA SER A 390 -12.37 3.20 -10.00
C SER A 390 -13.71 3.81 -10.39
N CYS A 391 -13.69 4.95 -11.10
CA CYS A 391 -14.85 5.84 -11.23
C CYS A 391 -16.07 5.22 -11.93
N MET A 392 -15.87 4.13 -12.68
CA MET A 392 -16.95 3.44 -13.42
C MET A 392 -17.81 2.53 -12.55
N ALA A 393 -17.37 2.15 -11.34
CA ALA A 393 -17.98 1.11 -10.52
C ALA A 393 -19.48 1.34 -10.20
N ASP A 394 -20.20 0.28 -9.84
CA ASP A 394 -21.57 0.37 -9.33
C ASP A 394 -21.63 1.01 -7.95
N SER A 395 -20.60 0.79 -7.12
CA SER A 395 -20.43 1.43 -5.83
C SER A 395 -18.94 1.54 -5.49
N ILE A 396 -18.55 2.64 -4.84
CA ILE A 396 -17.19 2.92 -4.39
C ILE A 396 -17.18 3.09 -2.88
N PHE A 397 -16.32 2.32 -2.21
CA PHE A 397 -16.04 2.41 -0.78
C PHE A 397 -14.63 2.96 -0.55
N ALA A 398 -14.48 3.82 0.44
CA ALA A 398 -13.20 4.32 0.91
C ALA A 398 -13.19 4.39 2.44
N GLU A 399 -12.03 4.27 3.06
CA GLU A 399 -11.88 4.60 4.47
C GLU A 399 -11.88 6.13 4.66
N PRO A 400 -12.22 6.68 5.86
CA PRO A 400 -12.20 8.12 6.10
C PRO A 400 -10.90 8.79 5.68
N ASN A 401 -9.81 8.05 5.86
CA ASN A 401 -8.42 8.44 5.70
C ASN A 401 -7.75 7.91 4.42
N THR A 402 -8.53 7.32 3.50
CA THR A 402 -8.09 7.11 2.11
C THR A 402 -7.78 8.45 1.45
N LEU A 403 -6.72 8.53 0.63
CA LEU A 403 -6.49 9.66 -0.27
C LEU A 403 -6.89 9.30 -1.70
N THR A 404 -7.86 10.03 -2.26
CA THR A 404 -8.46 9.78 -3.58
C THR A 404 -8.60 11.07 -4.39
N GLY A 405 -9.38 11.05 -5.47
CA GLY A 405 -9.52 12.16 -6.40
C GLY A 405 -8.27 12.30 -7.29
N SER A 406 -7.56 13.41 -7.17
CA SER A 406 -6.45 13.83 -8.02
C SER A 406 -6.76 13.72 -9.52
N ILE A 407 -7.97 14.13 -9.88
CA ILE A 407 -8.49 14.12 -11.26
C ILE A 407 -7.79 15.24 -12.04
N GLY A 408 -6.67 14.89 -12.66
CA GLY A 408 -5.78 15.78 -13.39
C GLY A 408 -4.58 15.01 -13.90
N VAL A 409 -3.90 15.55 -14.92
CA VAL A 409 -2.85 14.87 -15.66
C VAL A 409 -1.67 15.80 -15.91
N PHE A 410 -0.49 15.21 -16.12
CA PHE A 410 0.70 15.95 -16.48
C PHE A 410 1.61 15.14 -17.40
N GLY A 411 2.51 15.80 -18.11
CA GLY A 411 3.60 15.22 -18.87
C GLY A 411 4.90 15.98 -18.57
N ILE A 412 6.02 15.25 -18.59
CA ILE A 412 7.35 15.82 -18.35
C ILE A 412 8.27 15.41 -19.48
N MET A 413 8.99 16.40 -20.01
CA MET A 413 10.16 16.20 -20.85
C MET A 413 11.37 16.88 -20.20
N PHE A 414 12.57 16.57 -20.69
CA PHE A 414 13.80 17.17 -20.19
C PHE A 414 14.62 17.67 -21.36
N ASN A 415 15.00 18.94 -21.30
CA ASN A 415 16.10 19.47 -22.08
C ASN A 415 17.38 19.41 -21.26
N MET A 416 18.35 18.62 -21.74
CA MET A 416 19.65 18.39 -21.10
C MET A 416 20.80 18.92 -21.96
N GLN A 417 20.51 19.71 -22.99
CA GLN A 417 21.53 20.25 -23.90
C GLN A 417 22.65 20.97 -23.14
N ASP A 418 22.29 21.86 -22.21
CA ASP A 418 23.25 22.66 -21.44
C ASP A 418 23.99 21.79 -20.41
N PHE A 419 23.32 20.87 -19.72
CA PHE A 419 23.98 19.88 -18.86
C PHE A 419 25.08 19.11 -19.62
N PHE A 420 24.73 18.51 -20.76
CA PHE A 420 25.69 17.73 -21.53
C PHE A 420 26.83 18.59 -22.04
N LYS A 421 26.53 19.76 -22.61
CA LYS A 421 27.54 20.67 -23.17
C LYS A 421 28.47 21.23 -22.10
N ASN A 422 27.92 21.78 -21.03
CA ASN A 422 28.66 22.61 -20.07
C ASN A 422 29.17 21.82 -18.86
N LYS A 423 28.57 20.68 -18.51
CA LYS A 423 29.00 19.85 -17.37
C LYS A 423 29.78 18.61 -17.81
N VAL A 424 29.45 18.04 -18.97
CA VAL A 424 30.00 16.75 -19.42
C VAL A 424 30.88 16.89 -20.68
N GLY A 425 30.76 17.98 -21.44
CA GLY A 425 31.49 18.19 -22.68
C GLY A 425 30.92 17.43 -23.89
N VAL A 426 29.63 17.07 -23.86
CA VAL A 426 28.94 16.33 -24.93
C VAL A 426 28.00 17.27 -25.72
N THR A 427 28.04 17.19 -27.05
CA THR A 427 27.15 17.92 -27.96
C THR A 427 26.35 16.98 -28.83
N PHE A 428 25.17 17.42 -29.28
CA PHE A 428 24.30 16.67 -30.17
C PHE A 428 24.17 17.41 -31.50
N ASP A 429 24.31 16.68 -32.61
CA ASP A 429 24.05 17.16 -33.97
C ASP A 429 23.33 16.05 -34.76
N GLY A 430 22.51 16.41 -35.74
CA GLY A 430 21.71 15.45 -36.47
C GLY A 430 20.97 16.02 -37.67
N VAL A 431 20.54 15.12 -38.55
CA VAL A 431 19.69 15.41 -39.72
C VAL A 431 18.32 14.79 -39.53
N LYS A 432 17.29 15.40 -40.10
CA LYS A 432 15.90 14.94 -39.96
C LYS A 432 15.23 14.74 -41.31
N THR A 433 14.52 13.63 -41.46
CA THR A 433 13.73 13.30 -42.65
C THR A 433 12.37 14.01 -42.66
N ALA A 434 11.90 14.48 -41.49
CA ALA A 434 10.68 15.26 -41.33
C ALA A 434 10.86 16.32 -40.23
N GLN A 435 10.04 17.39 -40.28
CA GLN A 435 10.20 18.57 -39.42
C GLN A 435 10.26 18.26 -37.91
N TYR A 436 9.48 17.28 -37.44
CA TYR A 436 9.32 16.92 -36.01
C TYR A 436 9.87 15.53 -35.66
N ALA A 437 10.73 14.95 -36.51
CA ALA A 437 11.24 13.58 -36.33
C ALA A 437 12.08 13.41 -35.05
N ASP A 438 12.56 14.51 -34.47
CA ASP A 438 13.37 14.58 -33.25
C ASP A 438 12.60 15.18 -32.05
N LEU A 439 11.26 15.24 -32.12
CA LEU A 439 10.41 15.66 -31.01
C LEU A 439 10.67 14.75 -29.79
N GLY A 440 10.93 15.38 -28.65
CA GLY A 440 11.24 14.68 -27.39
C GLY A 440 12.72 14.37 -27.17
N SER A 441 13.62 14.78 -28.08
CA SER A 441 15.06 14.73 -27.87
C SER A 441 15.49 15.49 -26.61
N VAL A 442 16.47 14.95 -25.86
CA VAL A 442 17.10 15.68 -24.72
C VAL A 442 18.15 16.68 -25.16
N GLY A 443 18.64 16.56 -26.40
CA GLY A 443 19.80 17.30 -26.90
C GLY A 443 19.48 18.72 -27.36
N ARG A 444 18.21 19.12 -27.33
CA ARG A 444 17.74 20.47 -27.66
C ARG A 444 16.44 20.77 -26.91
N PRO A 445 16.07 22.05 -26.72
CA PRO A 445 14.74 22.42 -26.25
C PRO A 445 13.63 22.05 -27.24
N LEU A 446 12.41 21.86 -26.74
CA LEU A 446 11.22 21.84 -27.57
C LEU A 446 10.95 23.24 -28.15
N THR A 447 10.53 23.26 -29.42
CA THR A 447 9.99 24.48 -30.05
C THR A 447 8.58 24.78 -29.52
N ASP A 448 8.10 26.01 -29.69
CA ASP A 448 6.76 26.38 -29.23
C ASP A 448 5.62 25.58 -29.90
N ILE A 449 5.82 25.15 -31.15
CA ILE A 449 4.86 24.27 -31.84
C ILE A 449 4.84 22.88 -31.19
N GLU A 450 6.02 22.31 -30.90
CA GLU A 450 6.13 20.99 -30.27
C GLU A 450 5.55 21.00 -28.85
N LYS A 451 5.79 22.08 -28.09
CA LYS A 451 5.15 22.31 -26.78
C LYS A 451 3.62 22.28 -26.89
N ARG A 452 3.05 22.91 -27.92
CA ARG A 452 1.59 22.84 -28.18
C ARG A 452 1.11 21.43 -28.50
N PHE A 453 1.88 20.62 -29.24
CA PHE A 453 1.50 19.23 -29.50
C PHE A 453 1.42 18.41 -28.21
N VAL A 454 2.41 18.54 -27.33
CA VAL A 454 2.42 17.84 -26.04
C VAL A 454 1.29 18.33 -25.15
N GLN A 455 1.08 19.65 -25.05
CA GLN A 455 -0.02 20.22 -24.26
C GLN A 455 -1.39 19.76 -24.77
N ASN A 456 -1.62 19.74 -26.09
CA ASN A 456 -2.88 19.24 -26.67
C ASN A 456 -3.14 17.77 -26.28
N GLY A 457 -2.09 16.94 -26.19
CA GLY A 457 -2.19 15.57 -25.70
C GLY A 457 -2.62 15.49 -24.23
N VAL A 458 -2.02 16.34 -23.38
CA VAL A 458 -2.39 16.47 -21.96
C VAL A 458 -3.84 16.95 -21.81
N ASP A 459 -4.24 17.98 -22.56
CA ASP A 459 -5.61 18.53 -22.55
C ASP A 459 -6.65 17.50 -22.98
N SER A 460 -6.37 16.76 -24.06
CA SER A 460 -7.25 15.69 -24.57
C SER A 460 -7.42 14.56 -23.55
N THR A 461 -6.33 14.17 -22.89
CA THR A 461 -6.35 13.15 -21.84
C THR A 461 -7.13 13.63 -20.62
N TYR A 462 -6.97 14.90 -20.24
CA TYR A 462 -7.71 15.51 -19.14
C TYR A 462 -9.22 15.55 -19.42
N ALA A 463 -9.61 15.97 -20.62
CA ALA A 463 -11.00 15.98 -21.06
C ALA A 463 -11.60 14.57 -21.03
N THR A 464 -10.86 13.56 -21.51
CA THR A 464 -11.28 12.16 -21.47
C THR A 464 -11.48 11.70 -20.03
N PHE A 465 -10.52 11.96 -19.14
CA PHE A 465 -10.61 11.57 -17.73
C PHE A 465 -11.84 12.21 -17.06
N LYS A 466 -12.06 13.51 -17.21
CA LYS A 466 -13.27 14.18 -16.70
C LYS A 466 -14.55 13.54 -17.25
N SER A 467 -14.59 13.21 -18.55
CA SER A 467 -15.75 12.54 -19.14
C SER A 467 -16.03 11.17 -18.52
N ARG A 468 -14.99 10.42 -18.13
CA ARG A 468 -15.14 9.12 -17.44
C ARG A 468 -15.73 9.30 -16.05
N VAL A 469 -15.29 10.33 -15.32
CA VAL A 469 -15.84 10.67 -14.00
C VAL A 469 -17.30 11.12 -14.12
N VAL A 470 -17.63 12.01 -15.07
CA VAL A 470 -19.02 12.42 -15.35
C VAL A 470 -19.90 11.20 -15.61
N ALA A 471 -19.48 10.31 -16.52
CA ALA A 471 -20.28 9.14 -16.88
C ALA A 471 -20.40 8.13 -15.73
N GLY A 472 -19.31 7.88 -14.99
CA GLY A 472 -19.27 6.89 -13.92
C GLY A 472 -20.01 7.34 -12.65
N ARG A 473 -19.85 8.61 -12.28
CA ARG A 473 -20.41 9.18 -11.05
C ARG A 473 -21.76 9.88 -11.25
N LYS A 474 -22.19 10.05 -12.50
CA LYS A 474 -23.42 10.75 -12.89
C LYS A 474 -23.49 12.18 -12.34
N LEU A 475 -22.34 12.83 -12.28
CA LEU A 475 -22.19 14.24 -11.89
C LEU A 475 -22.17 15.12 -13.15
N SER A 476 -22.61 16.38 -13.03
CA SER A 476 -22.52 17.32 -14.16
C SER A 476 -21.06 17.65 -14.49
N ALA A 477 -20.80 18.08 -15.73
CA ALA A 477 -19.45 18.43 -16.16
C ALA A 477 -18.88 19.61 -15.35
N GLU A 478 -19.73 20.56 -14.98
CA GLU A 478 -19.39 21.74 -14.18
C GLU A 478 -19.00 21.34 -12.76
N ILE A 479 -19.76 20.43 -12.14
CA ILE A 479 -19.43 19.89 -10.81
C ILE A 479 -18.08 19.17 -10.87
N VAL A 480 -17.91 18.26 -11.83
CA VAL A 480 -16.66 17.51 -11.99
C VAL A 480 -15.48 18.46 -12.21
N ASP A 481 -15.63 19.50 -13.03
CA ASP A 481 -14.56 20.48 -13.24
C ASP A 481 -14.19 21.21 -11.94
N SER A 482 -15.17 21.62 -11.14
CA SER A 482 -14.95 22.34 -9.87
C SER A 482 -14.23 21.51 -8.79
N ILE A 483 -14.50 20.20 -8.73
CA ILE A 483 -13.90 19.29 -7.74
C ILE A 483 -12.67 18.54 -8.26
N ALA A 484 -12.39 18.64 -9.56
CA ALA A 484 -11.22 18.05 -10.20
C ALA A 484 -9.99 18.97 -10.06
N GLN A 485 -9.49 19.51 -11.16
CA GLN A 485 -8.29 20.36 -11.21
C GLN A 485 -7.04 19.73 -10.57
N GLY A 486 -6.94 18.40 -10.55
CA GLY A 486 -5.82 17.66 -9.94
C GLY A 486 -5.88 17.53 -8.42
N ARG A 487 -6.97 17.97 -7.76
CA ARG A 487 -7.09 18.06 -6.31
C ARG A 487 -7.22 16.71 -5.63
N VAL A 488 -6.43 16.50 -4.57
CA VAL A 488 -6.50 15.32 -3.71
C VAL A 488 -7.55 15.55 -2.64
N TRP A 489 -8.35 14.52 -2.36
CA TRP A 489 -9.41 14.54 -1.36
C TRP A 489 -9.23 13.38 -0.38
N SER A 490 -9.60 13.57 0.89
CA SER A 490 -9.79 12.44 1.81
C SER A 490 -11.01 11.60 1.40
N GLY A 491 -11.13 10.39 1.93
CA GLY A 491 -12.31 9.56 1.72
C GLY A 491 -13.58 10.20 2.26
N MET A 492 -13.49 10.91 3.39
CA MET A 492 -14.61 11.67 3.98
C MET A 492 -15.12 12.74 3.01
N GLU A 493 -14.21 13.56 2.50
CA GLU A 493 -14.58 14.67 1.61
C GLU A 493 -15.02 14.15 0.24
N ALA A 494 -14.34 13.13 -0.29
CA ALA A 494 -14.71 12.46 -1.53
C ALA A 494 -16.13 11.88 -1.49
N LYS A 495 -16.59 11.39 -0.34
CA LYS A 495 -17.99 10.99 -0.16
C LYS A 495 -18.92 12.20 -0.20
N ARG A 496 -18.58 13.28 0.52
CA ARG A 496 -19.41 14.50 0.59
C ARG A 496 -19.67 15.11 -0.79
N ILE A 497 -18.67 15.08 -1.66
CA ILE A 497 -18.73 15.65 -3.02
C ILE A 497 -19.14 14.64 -4.11
N GLY A 498 -19.50 13.40 -3.74
CA GLY A 498 -20.04 12.37 -4.65
C GLY A 498 -19.02 11.56 -5.47
N LEU A 499 -17.72 11.73 -5.21
CA LEU A 499 -16.68 10.91 -5.83
C LEU A 499 -16.65 9.48 -5.26
N VAL A 500 -17.09 9.29 -4.01
CA VAL A 500 -17.20 8.01 -3.30
C VAL A 500 -18.64 7.83 -2.80
N ASP A 501 -19.14 6.59 -2.75
CA ASP A 501 -20.52 6.31 -2.34
C ASP A 501 -20.63 6.11 -0.83
N ARG A 502 -19.67 5.39 -0.22
CA ARG A 502 -19.74 5.00 1.19
C ARG A 502 -18.38 5.03 1.87
N ILE A 503 -18.41 5.33 3.17
CA ILE A 503 -17.26 5.10 4.04
C ILE A 503 -17.32 3.64 4.53
N GLY A 504 -16.24 2.90 4.33
CA GLY A 504 -16.13 1.50 4.71
C GLY A 504 -14.89 0.83 4.12
N GLY A 505 -14.50 -0.28 4.73
CA GLY A 505 -13.35 -1.07 4.32
C GLY A 505 -13.72 -2.15 3.31
N ILE A 506 -12.80 -3.11 3.10
CA ILE A 506 -13.00 -4.21 2.17
C ILE A 506 -14.18 -5.13 2.53
N ASN A 507 -14.46 -5.37 3.82
CA ASN A 507 -15.62 -6.15 4.27
C ASN A 507 -16.95 -5.51 3.84
N ASP A 508 -17.09 -4.20 4.05
CA ASP A 508 -18.29 -3.44 3.68
C ASP A 508 -18.53 -3.49 2.15
N ALA A 509 -17.45 -3.38 1.38
CA ALA A 509 -17.49 -3.46 -0.07
C ALA A 509 -17.82 -4.88 -0.57
N LEU A 510 -17.30 -5.92 0.09
CA LEU A 510 -17.59 -7.32 -0.21
C LEU A 510 -19.08 -7.64 0.04
N GLU A 511 -19.63 -7.20 1.17
CA GLU A 511 -21.07 -7.32 1.44
C GLU A 511 -21.91 -6.59 0.40
N SER A 512 -21.48 -5.39 -0.03
CA SER A 512 -22.17 -4.65 -1.09
C SER A 512 -22.15 -5.40 -2.42
N ALA A 513 -21.02 -6.02 -2.78
CA ALA A 513 -20.91 -6.84 -3.98
C ALA A 513 -21.84 -8.06 -3.91
N ALA A 514 -21.90 -8.74 -2.76
CA ALA A 514 -22.83 -9.85 -2.53
C ALA A 514 -24.30 -9.41 -2.66
N LYS A 515 -24.67 -8.29 -2.05
CA LYS A 515 -26.03 -7.72 -2.12
C LYS A 515 -26.42 -7.37 -3.56
N LEU A 516 -25.54 -6.73 -4.33
CA LEU A 516 -25.78 -6.40 -5.74
C LEU A 516 -25.90 -7.65 -6.63
N ALA A 517 -25.16 -8.71 -6.32
CA ALA A 517 -25.25 -10.00 -6.98
C ALA A 517 -26.39 -10.90 -6.46
N LYS A 518 -27.15 -10.44 -5.46
CA LYS A 518 -28.24 -11.19 -4.80
C LYS A 518 -27.77 -12.51 -4.20
N LEU A 519 -26.59 -12.51 -3.58
CA LEU A 519 -25.98 -13.67 -2.94
C LEU A 519 -26.18 -13.63 -1.43
N THR A 520 -26.63 -14.74 -0.85
CA THR A 520 -26.73 -14.96 0.61
C THR A 520 -25.57 -15.76 1.15
N GLN A 521 -25.04 -16.68 0.34
CA GLN A 521 -23.80 -17.42 0.56
C GLN A 521 -22.96 -17.29 -0.70
N PHE A 522 -21.65 -17.09 -0.52
CA PHE A 522 -20.76 -16.91 -1.66
C PHE A 522 -19.34 -17.32 -1.36
N GLY A 523 -18.65 -17.74 -2.41
CA GLY A 523 -17.24 -18.03 -2.39
C GLY A 523 -16.37 -16.77 -2.58
N ILE A 524 -15.11 -16.79 -2.14
CA ILE A 524 -14.13 -15.76 -2.49
C ILE A 524 -13.08 -16.33 -3.45
N LYS A 525 -12.83 -15.61 -4.56
CA LYS A 525 -11.72 -15.90 -5.49
C LYS A 525 -10.80 -14.71 -5.59
N GLU A 526 -9.54 -14.87 -5.21
CA GLU A 526 -8.56 -13.77 -5.18
C GLU A 526 -7.66 -13.77 -6.41
N TYR A 527 -7.40 -12.58 -6.95
CA TYR A 527 -6.59 -12.34 -8.14
C TYR A 527 -5.53 -11.24 -7.90
N PRO A 528 -4.30 -11.38 -8.43
CA PRO A 528 -3.82 -12.54 -9.19
C PRO A 528 -3.72 -13.82 -8.35
N GLU A 529 -3.95 -14.97 -8.98
CA GLU A 529 -3.80 -16.28 -8.33
C GLU A 529 -2.32 -16.51 -8.00
N VAL A 530 -2.00 -16.78 -6.72
CA VAL A 530 -0.64 -17.13 -6.30
C VAL A 530 -0.32 -18.56 -6.75
N LYS A 531 0.22 -18.70 -7.96
CA LYS A 531 0.57 -20.01 -8.57
C LYS A 531 2.05 -20.36 -8.54
N GLU A 532 2.91 -19.44 -8.13
CA GLU A 532 4.35 -19.68 -8.20
C GLU A 532 4.80 -20.68 -7.14
N SER A 533 5.63 -21.65 -7.54
CA SER A 533 6.20 -22.60 -6.59
C SER A 533 7.16 -21.88 -5.62
N PRO A 534 7.29 -22.33 -4.36
CA PRO A 534 8.26 -21.77 -3.42
C PRO A 534 9.69 -21.73 -3.98
N LEU A 535 10.06 -22.73 -4.80
CA LEU A 535 11.37 -22.76 -5.46
C LEU A 535 11.52 -21.65 -6.51
N THR A 536 10.48 -21.38 -7.31
CA THR A 536 10.48 -20.27 -8.30
C THR A 536 10.65 -18.93 -7.60
N LEU A 537 9.92 -18.73 -6.50
CA LEU A 537 10.02 -17.52 -5.69
C LEU A 537 11.39 -17.40 -5.01
N LEU A 538 11.97 -18.51 -4.52
CA LEU A 538 13.30 -18.52 -3.90
C LEU A 538 14.37 -18.08 -4.91
N VAL A 539 14.34 -18.62 -6.12
CA VAL A 539 15.29 -18.23 -7.19
C VAL A 539 15.15 -16.73 -7.51
N LYS A 540 13.93 -16.20 -7.64
CA LYS A 540 13.71 -14.76 -7.84
C LYS A 540 14.24 -13.91 -6.69
N SER A 541 14.11 -14.38 -5.45
CA SER A 541 14.57 -13.64 -4.26
C SER A 541 16.11 -13.62 -4.14
N LEU A 542 16.79 -14.67 -4.61
CA LEU A 542 18.26 -14.80 -4.57
C LEU A 542 18.96 -14.23 -5.82
N SER A 543 18.26 -14.16 -6.94
CA SER A 543 18.76 -13.59 -8.19
C SER A 543 17.75 -12.62 -8.78
N GLY A 544 18.06 -11.32 -8.76
CA GLY A 544 17.22 -10.30 -9.39
C GLY A 544 17.16 -8.98 -8.65
N GLU A 545 16.20 -8.15 -9.05
CA GLU A 545 15.99 -6.78 -8.58
C GLU A 545 15.74 -6.67 -7.06
N GLU A 546 15.17 -7.69 -6.41
CA GLU A 546 14.87 -7.65 -4.96
C GLU A 546 16.13 -7.66 -4.10
N ALA A 547 17.12 -8.48 -4.47
CA ALA A 547 18.40 -8.51 -3.80
C ALA A 547 19.12 -7.16 -3.98
N THR A 548 19.08 -6.61 -5.20
CA THR A 548 19.60 -5.27 -5.50
C THR A 548 18.90 -4.19 -4.70
N GLU A 549 17.56 -4.21 -4.62
CA GLU A 549 16.78 -3.23 -3.86
C GLU A 549 17.13 -3.28 -2.37
N ARG A 550 17.22 -4.48 -1.78
CA ARG A 550 17.61 -4.65 -0.37
C ARG A 550 19.01 -4.11 -0.10
N MET A 551 19.96 -4.38 -1.00
CA MET A 551 21.32 -3.85 -0.88
C MET A 551 21.33 -2.33 -1.02
N LEU A 552 20.67 -1.76 -2.04
CA LEU A 552 20.58 -0.30 -2.23
C LEU A 552 19.94 0.39 -1.04
N LYS A 553 18.88 -0.18 -0.46
CA LYS A 553 18.24 0.37 0.73
C LYS A 553 19.17 0.32 1.95
N LYS A 554 19.95 -0.76 2.10
CA LYS A 554 20.94 -0.88 3.18
C LYS A 554 22.07 0.15 3.04
N GLU A 555 22.62 0.31 1.83
CA GLU A 555 23.74 1.22 1.56
C GLU A 555 23.33 2.70 1.56
N LEU A 556 22.17 3.04 0.98
CA LEU A 556 21.70 4.43 0.88
C LEU A 556 20.96 4.91 2.13
N GLY A 557 20.47 4.01 2.98
CA GLY A 557 19.73 4.35 4.19
C GLY A 557 18.57 5.31 3.91
N THR A 558 18.53 6.43 4.62
CA THR A 558 17.51 7.48 4.46
C THR A 558 17.51 8.15 3.08
N ASN A 559 18.59 8.03 2.30
CA ASN A 559 18.66 8.59 0.95
C ASN A 559 18.01 7.68 -0.12
N TYR A 560 17.65 6.45 0.24
CA TYR A 560 17.04 5.51 -0.69
C TYR A 560 15.74 6.04 -1.31
N ASP A 561 14.91 6.73 -0.51
CA ASP A 561 13.65 7.30 -1.00
C ASP A 561 13.88 8.40 -2.05
N LEU A 562 14.92 9.22 -1.88
CA LEU A 562 15.30 10.23 -2.87
C LEU A 562 15.79 9.56 -4.16
N TYR A 563 16.66 8.55 -4.05
CA TYR A 563 17.11 7.77 -5.21
C TYR A 563 15.92 7.18 -5.99
N LYS A 564 14.96 6.59 -5.27
CA LYS A 564 13.76 6.02 -5.87
C LYS A 564 12.91 7.09 -6.60
N GLN A 565 12.70 8.25 -5.98
CA GLN A 565 11.98 9.37 -6.62
C GLN A 565 12.68 9.84 -7.90
N ILE A 566 14.02 9.91 -7.90
CA ILE A 566 14.79 10.27 -9.10
C ILE A 566 14.62 9.23 -10.20
N LYS A 567 14.69 7.93 -9.87
CA LYS A 567 14.46 6.84 -10.83
C LYS A 567 13.04 6.90 -11.40
N GLU A 568 12.03 7.10 -10.57
CA GLU A 568 10.63 7.24 -10.99
C GLU A 568 10.44 8.39 -12.00
N VAL A 569 11.11 9.53 -11.80
CA VAL A 569 11.08 10.66 -12.74
C VAL A 569 11.69 10.31 -14.10
N GLN A 570 12.74 9.49 -14.12
CA GLN A 570 13.35 9.03 -15.37
C GLN A 570 12.40 8.11 -16.14
N ASP A 571 11.69 7.23 -15.44
CA ASP A 571 10.81 6.22 -16.03
C ASP A 571 9.53 6.81 -16.64
N ILE A 572 9.02 7.94 -16.12
CA ILE A 572 7.78 8.58 -16.62
C ILE A 572 7.98 9.57 -17.75
N ARG A 573 9.22 9.79 -18.20
CA ARG A 573 9.55 10.79 -19.23
C ARG A 573 8.83 10.45 -20.54
N GLY A 574 8.17 11.45 -21.13
CA GLY A 574 7.52 11.31 -22.44
C GLY A 574 6.17 10.58 -22.44
N GLU A 575 5.66 10.18 -21.28
CA GLU A 575 4.33 9.60 -21.12
C GLU A 575 3.41 10.54 -20.32
N ILE A 576 2.13 10.64 -20.70
CA ILE A 576 1.14 11.40 -19.93
C ILE A 576 0.73 10.59 -18.70
N GLN A 577 0.89 11.21 -17.54
CA GLN A 577 0.65 10.60 -16.23
C GLN A 577 -0.66 11.12 -15.62
N ALA A 578 -1.47 10.19 -15.14
CA ALA A 578 -2.51 10.41 -14.14
C ALA A 578 -1.96 9.90 -12.79
N ARG A 579 -1.12 10.69 -12.12
CA ARG A 579 -0.43 10.28 -10.89
C ARG A 579 -0.52 11.34 -9.78
N MET A 580 -0.62 10.89 -8.53
CA MET A 580 -0.48 11.74 -7.34
C MET A 580 0.91 12.39 -7.27
N PRO A 581 1.07 13.48 -6.50
CA PRO A 581 2.38 13.97 -6.14
C PRO A 581 3.23 12.91 -5.45
N PHE A 582 4.56 13.06 -5.54
CA PHE A 582 5.51 12.17 -4.85
C PHE A 582 5.09 12.01 -3.39
N LYS A 583 5.26 10.78 -2.86
CA LYS A 583 4.75 10.32 -1.57
C LYS A 583 4.72 11.43 -0.50
N TYR A 584 3.54 11.70 0.05
CA TYR A 584 3.42 12.55 1.23
C TYR A 584 4.01 11.80 2.43
N ASN A 585 5.14 12.29 2.92
CA ASN A 585 5.68 11.83 4.20
C ASN A 585 4.88 12.52 5.30
N ILE A 586 3.81 11.86 5.74
CA ILE A 586 3.03 12.29 6.89
C ILE A 586 3.63 11.64 8.13
N ARG A 587 4.03 12.46 9.10
CA ARG A 587 4.52 12.02 10.41
C ARG A 587 3.56 12.44 11.49
#